data_AF-A0A9J6H651-F1
#
_entry.id   AF-A0A9J6H651-F1
#
_cell.length_a   1.000
_cell.length_b   1.000
_cell.length_c   1.000
_cell.angle_alpha   90.00
_cell.angle_beta   90.00
_cell.angle_gamma   90.00
#
_symmetry.space_group_name_H-M   'P 1'
#
loop_
_entity.id
_entity.type
_entity.pdbx_description
1 polymer ?
#
loop_
_entity_poly.entity_id
_entity_poly.type
_entity_poly.pdbx_seq_one_letter_code
_entity_poly.pdbx_strand_id
1 'polypeptide(L)'
;MQLLRNITADANIDNHLKRHRDLYAEFEAAAKTKTANQPSIADVLNKKVAVTNVKRHALDQKVARMIALDFQPYTIVEDSGFKDLLQEAVPGYQLPSRTTLSRTLVPKLYDDTRKKVELELARAFQHGLESLSFTTDIWTSRANESYISLTCHYMDQTFKLGRYNLNTCPFPGNHTSARIASVLEQLVSNWEVPVTVCPFYVVRDNAHNMRAATRGLSWHERSRSHFAVGHR
;
A
#
# COMPACT_ATOMS: atom_id res chain seq x y z
N MET A 1 -2.99 -52.66 -26.38
CA MET A 1 -3.67 -51.94 -27.48
C MET A 1 -3.78 -50.45 -27.14
N GLN A 2 -2.64 -49.74 -27.10
CA GLN A 2 -2.58 -48.32 -26.68
C GLN A 2 -1.82 -47.47 -27.71
N LEU A 3 -1.83 -47.90 -28.97
CA LEU A 3 -1.06 -47.32 -30.08
C LEU A 3 -1.93 -46.72 -31.21
N LEU A 4 -3.26 -46.69 -31.08
CA LEU A 4 -4.17 -46.27 -32.16
C LEU A 4 -4.90 -44.94 -31.94
N ARG A 5 -4.48 -44.10 -30.99
CA ARG A 5 -5.27 -42.91 -30.64
C ARG A 5 -5.05 -41.66 -31.51
N ASN A 6 -4.06 -41.63 -32.41
CA ASN A 6 -3.71 -40.40 -33.15
C ASN A 6 -3.49 -40.60 -34.67
N ILE A 7 -4.03 -41.65 -35.28
CA ILE A 7 -3.97 -41.79 -36.74
C ILE A 7 -5.18 -41.05 -37.33
N THR A 8 -4.96 -39.89 -37.95
CA THR A 8 -5.92 -39.34 -38.90
C THR A 8 -6.05 -40.33 -40.04
N ALA A 9 -7.18 -41.03 -40.11
CA ALA A 9 -7.41 -42.10 -41.07
C ALA A 9 -7.24 -41.55 -42.50
N ASP A 10 -6.23 -42.05 -43.20
CA ASP A 10 -6.19 -42.03 -44.64
C ASP A 10 -7.30 -42.96 -45.17
N ALA A 11 -7.90 -42.61 -46.31
CA ALA A 11 -9.11 -43.25 -46.84
C ALA A 11 -9.00 -44.79 -47.01
N ASN A 12 -7.78 -45.32 -47.03
CA ASN A 12 -7.50 -46.75 -47.09
C ASN A 12 -7.75 -47.50 -45.77
N ILE A 13 -7.41 -46.91 -44.62
CA ILE A 13 -7.62 -47.53 -43.31
C ILE A 13 -9.11 -47.53 -42.94
N ASP A 14 -9.83 -46.47 -43.29
CA ASP A 14 -11.28 -46.36 -43.04
C ASP A 14 -12.08 -47.44 -43.80
N ASN A 15 -11.73 -47.68 -45.07
CA ASN A 15 -12.34 -48.73 -45.87
C ASN A 15 -11.99 -50.16 -45.39
N HIS A 16 -10.80 -50.36 -44.80
CA HIS A 16 -10.41 -51.64 -44.23
C HIS A 16 -11.20 -51.95 -42.95
N LEU A 17 -11.35 -50.96 -42.07
CA LEU A 17 -12.08 -51.11 -40.81
C LEU A 17 -13.58 -51.38 -41.03
N LYS A 18 -14.20 -50.76 -42.05
CA LYS A 18 -15.62 -51.02 -42.42
C LYS A 18 -15.93 -52.48 -42.78
N ARG A 19 -14.91 -53.29 -43.12
CA ARG A 19 -15.07 -54.73 -43.38
C ARG A 19 -15.15 -55.57 -42.10
N HIS A 20 -14.73 -55.01 -40.96
CA HIS A 20 -14.82 -55.65 -39.65
C HIS A 20 -15.86 -54.93 -38.80
N ARG A 21 -17.11 -55.33 -38.96
CA ARG A 21 -18.30 -54.65 -38.41
C ARG A 21 -18.22 -54.35 -36.92
N ASP A 22 -17.73 -55.31 -36.13
CA ASP A 22 -17.66 -55.18 -34.66
C ASP A 22 -16.55 -54.22 -34.22
N LEU A 23 -15.38 -54.27 -34.88
CA LEU A 23 -14.26 -53.35 -34.63
C LEU A 23 -14.58 -51.92 -35.08
N TYR A 24 -15.33 -51.76 -36.18
CA TYR A 24 -15.77 -50.46 -36.66
C TYR A 24 -16.83 -49.84 -35.73
N ALA A 25 -17.74 -50.66 -35.19
CA ALA A 25 -18.72 -50.21 -34.20
C ALA A 25 -18.04 -49.74 -32.90
N GLU A 26 -17.01 -50.44 -32.44
CA GLU A 26 -16.20 -50.05 -31.28
C GLU A 26 -15.43 -48.74 -31.54
N PHE A 27 -14.85 -48.58 -32.74
CA PHE A 27 -14.16 -47.36 -33.16
C PHE A 27 -15.12 -46.15 -33.21
N GLU A 28 -16.31 -46.30 -33.81
CA GLU A 28 -17.31 -45.23 -33.83
C GLU A 28 -17.83 -44.85 -32.44
N ALA A 29 -18.00 -45.85 -31.56
CA ALA A 29 -18.39 -45.60 -30.16
C ALA A 29 -17.29 -44.83 -29.40
N ALA A 30 -16.02 -45.18 -29.64
CA ALA A 30 -14.88 -44.46 -29.07
C ALA A 30 -14.75 -43.02 -29.63
N ALA A 31 -14.99 -42.82 -30.93
CA ALA A 31 -14.95 -41.51 -31.57
C ALA A 31 -16.09 -40.57 -31.13
N LYS A 32 -17.26 -41.11 -30.77
CA LYS A 32 -18.41 -40.36 -30.21
C LYS A 32 -18.20 -39.94 -28.75
N THR A 33 -17.18 -40.48 -28.08
CA THR A 33 -16.83 -40.08 -26.72
C THR A 33 -16.08 -38.75 -26.78
N LYS A 34 -16.73 -37.63 -26.42
CA LYS A 34 -16.13 -36.29 -26.38
C LYS A 34 -14.78 -36.32 -25.64
N THR A 35 -13.68 -36.35 -26.39
CA THR A 35 -12.35 -36.08 -25.85
C THR A 35 -12.31 -34.62 -25.44
N ALA A 36 -11.88 -34.35 -24.21
CA ALA A 36 -11.66 -33.00 -23.73
C ALA A 36 -10.77 -32.25 -24.73
N ASN A 37 -11.24 -31.11 -25.25
CA ASN A 37 -10.54 -30.34 -26.29
C ASN A 37 -9.10 -30.04 -25.85
N GLN A 38 -8.13 -30.73 -26.47
CA GLN A 38 -6.72 -30.38 -26.34
C GLN A 38 -6.50 -29.06 -27.10
N PRO A 39 -5.97 -28.00 -26.43
CA PRO A 39 -5.70 -26.74 -27.10
C PRO A 39 -4.64 -26.94 -28.20
N SER A 40 -4.78 -26.22 -29.31
CA SER A 40 -3.81 -26.30 -30.40
C SER A 40 -2.46 -25.72 -29.98
N ILE A 41 -1.39 -26.09 -30.69
CA ILE A 41 -0.05 -25.51 -30.46
C ILE A 41 -0.10 -23.98 -30.63
N ALA A 42 -0.90 -23.47 -31.58
CA ALA A 42 -1.12 -22.04 -31.75
C ALA A 42 -1.81 -21.41 -30.53
N ASP A 43 -2.79 -22.09 -29.92
CA ASP A 43 -3.45 -21.62 -28.71
C ASP A 43 -2.51 -21.60 -27.50
N VAL A 44 -1.58 -22.56 -27.42
CA VAL A 44 -0.56 -22.60 -26.36
C VAL A 44 0.48 -21.49 -26.55
N LEU A 45 0.93 -21.26 -27.79
CA LEU A 45 1.93 -20.23 -28.12
C LEU A 45 1.35 -18.81 -28.04
N ASN A 46 0.08 -18.63 -28.40
CA ASN A 46 -0.61 -17.33 -28.33
C ASN A 46 -1.27 -17.06 -26.97
N LYS A 47 -1.17 -18.00 -26.01
CA LYS A 47 -1.69 -17.78 -24.67
C LYS A 47 -0.84 -16.72 -23.98
N LYS A 48 -1.30 -15.46 -23.99
CA LYS A 48 -0.78 -14.43 -23.07
C LYS A 48 -0.78 -15.04 -21.68
N VAL A 49 0.40 -15.14 -21.07
CA VAL A 49 0.55 -15.72 -19.73
C VAL A 49 -0.34 -14.92 -18.79
N ALA A 50 -1.45 -15.53 -18.36
CA ALA A 50 -2.38 -14.86 -17.49
C ALA A 50 -1.67 -14.55 -16.17
N VAL A 51 -1.68 -13.28 -15.77
CA VAL A 51 -1.13 -12.88 -14.48
C VAL A 51 -1.95 -13.55 -13.38
N THR A 52 -1.28 -14.37 -12.58
CA THR A 52 -1.92 -15.08 -11.46
C THR A 52 -2.50 -14.08 -10.46
N ASN A 53 -3.56 -14.45 -9.75
CA ASN A 53 -4.18 -13.57 -8.74
C ASN A 53 -3.17 -13.13 -7.67
N VAL A 54 -2.23 -14.01 -7.28
CA VAL A 54 -1.15 -13.68 -6.34
C VAL A 54 -0.23 -12.59 -6.90
N LYS A 55 0.22 -12.75 -8.15
CA LYS A 55 1.08 -11.75 -8.80
C LYS A 55 0.35 -10.42 -9.02
N ARG A 56 -0.93 -10.46 -9.40
CA ARG A 56 -1.78 -9.27 -9.55
C ARG A 56 -1.87 -8.49 -8.24
N HIS A 57 -2.21 -9.15 -7.14
CA HIS A 57 -2.30 -8.51 -5.83
C HIS A 57 -0.97 -7.88 -5.39
N ALA A 58 0.16 -8.55 -5.65
CA ALA A 58 1.48 -7.99 -5.37
C ALA A 58 1.77 -6.74 -6.21
N LEU A 59 1.38 -6.72 -7.49
CA LEU A 59 1.52 -5.55 -8.37
C LEU A 59 0.63 -4.40 -7.90
N ASP A 60 -0.62 -4.67 -7.54
CA ASP A 60 -1.55 -3.65 -7.02
C ASP A 60 -0.99 -2.95 -5.78
N GLN A 61 -0.39 -3.72 -4.87
CA GLN A 61 0.30 -3.17 -3.70
C GLN A 61 1.51 -2.31 -4.07
N LYS A 62 2.29 -2.72 -5.08
CA LYS A 62 3.43 -1.93 -5.57
C LYS A 62 2.98 -0.63 -6.23
N VAL A 63 1.90 -0.65 -7.02
CA VAL A 63 1.30 0.55 -7.62
C VAL A 63 0.79 1.50 -6.54
N ALA A 64 0.01 1.00 -5.57
CA ALA A 64 -0.49 1.81 -4.46
C ALA A 64 0.66 2.43 -3.64
N ARG A 65 1.74 1.66 -3.40
CA ARG A 65 2.93 2.15 -2.70
C ARG A 65 3.67 3.22 -3.51
N MET A 66 3.84 3.03 -4.82
CA MET A 66 4.47 4.03 -5.70
C MET A 66 3.70 5.35 -5.64
N ILE A 67 2.36 5.28 -5.80
CA ILE A 67 1.49 6.45 -5.72
C ILE A 67 1.67 7.19 -4.39
N ALA A 68 1.71 6.46 -3.27
CA ALA A 68 1.85 7.06 -1.94
C ALA A 68 3.24 7.68 -1.70
N LEU A 69 4.32 7.06 -2.20
CA LEU A 69 5.68 7.55 -1.97
C LEU A 69 6.05 8.72 -2.88
N ASP A 70 5.59 8.67 -4.12
CA ASP A 70 5.96 9.64 -5.14
C ASP A 70 4.90 10.75 -5.27
N PHE A 71 3.96 10.81 -4.32
CA PHE A 71 2.83 11.75 -4.26
C PHE A 71 2.07 11.88 -5.59
N GLN A 72 1.88 10.75 -6.28
CA GLN A 72 1.18 10.74 -7.57
C GLN A 72 -0.33 10.87 -7.38
N PRO A 73 -1.04 11.52 -8.30
CA PRO A 73 -2.49 11.50 -8.28
C PRO A 73 -2.99 10.08 -8.56
N TYR A 74 -4.12 9.69 -7.95
CA TYR A 74 -4.73 8.39 -8.23
C TYR A 74 -5.12 8.19 -9.70
N THR A 75 -5.27 9.28 -10.47
CA THR A 75 -5.58 9.26 -11.90
C THR A 75 -4.42 8.75 -12.76
N ILE A 76 -3.19 8.63 -12.24
CA ILE A 76 -2.04 8.13 -13.02
C ILE A 76 -2.32 6.75 -13.64
N VAL A 77 -3.15 5.93 -13.00
CA VAL A 77 -3.55 4.61 -13.53
C VAL A 77 -4.44 4.68 -14.77
N GLU A 78 -4.93 5.87 -15.10
CA GLU A 78 -5.76 6.14 -16.27
C GLU A 78 -4.93 6.66 -17.46
N ASP A 79 -3.70 7.13 -17.21
CA ASP A 79 -2.80 7.70 -18.21
C ASP A 79 -2.32 6.64 -19.21
N SER A 80 -2.36 6.98 -20.51
CA SER A 80 -1.98 6.06 -21.59
C SER A 80 -0.53 5.62 -21.49
N GLY A 81 0.41 6.55 -21.27
CA GLY A 81 1.84 6.21 -21.17
C GLY A 81 2.17 5.26 -20.03
N PHE A 82 1.49 5.39 -18.87
CA PHE A 82 1.69 4.48 -17.75
C PHE A 82 1.12 3.09 -18.01
N LYS A 83 -0.06 3.03 -18.66
CA LYS A 83 -0.66 1.76 -19.12
C LYS A 83 0.22 1.05 -20.14
N ASP A 84 0.73 1.79 -21.12
CA ASP A 84 1.59 1.25 -22.19
C ASP A 84 2.88 0.66 -21.61
N LEU A 85 3.53 1.39 -20.70
CA LEU A 85 4.72 0.91 -19.98
C LEU A 85 4.45 -0.40 -19.23
N LEU A 86 3.36 -0.48 -18.49
CA LEU A 86 3.04 -1.67 -17.70
C LEU A 86 2.57 -2.85 -18.56
N GLN A 87 1.93 -2.58 -19.69
CA GLN A 87 1.52 -3.61 -20.63
C GLN A 87 2.73 -4.25 -21.32
N GLU A 88 3.81 -3.49 -21.54
CA GLU A 88 5.10 -4.01 -22.02
C GLU A 88 5.84 -4.77 -20.91
N ALA A 89 5.97 -4.16 -19.72
CA ALA A 89 6.72 -4.74 -18.61
C ALA A 89 6.05 -5.99 -18.01
N VAL A 90 4.72 -6.02 -17.93
CA VAL A 90 3.93 -7.11 -17.37
C VAL A 90 2.67 -7.36 -18.21
N PRO A 91 2.81 -8.08 -19.34
CA PRO A 91 1.68 -8.34 -20.24
C PRO A 91 0.51 -9.02 -19.54
N GLY A 92 -0.69 -8.45 -19.69
CA GLY A 92 -1.92 -9.01 -19.13
C GLY A 92 -2.22 -8.59 -17.68
N TYR A 93 -1.37 -7.75 -17.08
CA TYR A 93 -1.73 -7.05 -15.85
C TYR A 93 -2.74 -5.93 -16.17
N GLN A 94 -3.79 -5.84 -15.37
CA GLN A 94 -4.76 -4.77 -15.43
C GLN A 94 -4.62 -3.94 -14.17
N LEU A 95 -4.40 -2.64 -14.35
CA LEU A 95 -4.26 -1.69 -13.25
C LEU A 95 -5.53 -1.64 -12.40
N PRO A 96 -5.40 -1.44 -11.07
CA PRO A 96 -6.55 -1.17 -10.23
C PRO A 96 -7.18 0.17 -10.63
N SER A 97 -8.51 0.26 -10.50
CA SER A 97 -9.19 1.52 -10.74
C SER A 97 -8.77 2.59 -9.73
N ARG A 98 -8.89 3.86 -10.12
CA ARG A 98 -8.75 5.01 -9.22
C ARG A 98 -9.55 4.84 -7.92
N THR A 99 -10.77 4.32 -8.03
CA THR A 99 -11.65 4.06 -6.89
C THR A 99 -11.10 2.96 -5.98
N THR A 100 -10.60 1.86 -6.56
CA THR A 100 -9.98 0.76 -5.81
C THR A 100 -8.74 1.23 -5.05
N LEU A 101 -7.93 2.09 -5.68
CA LEU A 101 -6.78 2.71 -5.03
C LEU A 101 -7.21 3.57 -3.84
N SER A 102 -8.11 4.52 -4.06
CA SER A 102 -8.47 5.52 -3.06
C SER A 102 -9.30 4.96 -1.90
N ARG A 103 -10.13 3.94 -2.15
CA ARG A 103 -11.07 3.38 -1.15
C ARG A 103 -10.59 2.09 -0.50
N THR A 104 -9.57 1.43 -1.04
CA THR A 104 -9.17 0.10 -0.56
C THR A 104 -7.66 -0.02 -0.40
N LEU A 105 -6.89 0.12 -1.48
CA LEU A 105 -5.46 -0.22 -1.44
C LEU A 105 -4.64 0.78 -0.62
N VAL A 106 -4.87 2.09 -0.80
CA VAL A 106 -4.13 3.14 -0.08
C VAL A 106 -4.57 3.24 1.39
N PRO A 107 -5.88 3.21 1.73
CA PRO A 107 -6.30 3.10 3.13
C PRO A 107 -5.70 1.88 3.84
N LYS A 108 -5.70 0.71 3.18
CA LYS A 108 -5.06 -0.49 3.73
C LYS A 108 -3.55 -0.31 3.91
N LEU A 109 -2.86 0.29 2.94
CA LEU A 109 -1.44 0.61 3.04
C LEU A 109 -1.15 1.53 4.22
N TYR A 110 -2.01 2.53 4.45
CA TYR A 110 -1.93 3.41 5.62
C TYR A 110 -2.09 2.63 6.92
N ASP A 111 -3.14 1.83 7.06
CA ASP A 111 -3.39 1.03 8.27
C ASP A 111 -2.23 0.07 8.58
N ASP A 112 -1.73 -0.62 7.54
CA ASP A 112 -0.61 -1.55 7.67
C ASP A 112 0.70 -0.81 8.01
N THR A 113 0.86 0.45 7.58
CA THR A 113 2.01 1.30 7.93
C THR A 113 1.89 1.85 9.35
N ARG A 114 0.71 2.35 9.74
CA ARG A 114 0.42 2.83 11.08
C ARG A 114 0.71 1.77 12.13
N LYS A 115 0.21 0.54 11.93
CA LYS A 115 0.49 -0.59 12.83
C LYS A 115 1.98 -0.88 12.99
N LYS A 116 2.78 -0.75 11.92
CA LYS A 116 4.23 -0.93 12.01
C LYS A 116 4.87 0.15 12.87
N VAL A 117 4.47 1.40 12.68
CA VAL A 117 4.97 2.53 13.48
C VAL A 117 4.58 2.37 14.95
N GLU A 118 3.34 1.98 15.24
CA GLU A 118 2.87 1.68 16.61
C GLU A 118 3.74 0.58 17.27
N LEU A 119 4.02 -0.51 16.56
CA LEU A 119 4.89 -1.57 17.05
C LEU A 119 6.35 -1.11 17.26
N GLU A 120 6.88 -0.28 16.37
CA GLU A 120 8.25 0.26 16.49
C GLU A 120 8.37 1.22 17.68
N LEU A 121 7.38 2.09 17.89
CA LEU A 121 7.31 2.96 19.06
C LEU A 121 7.17 2.15 20.35
N ALA A 122 6.26 1.18 20.40
CA ALA A 122 6.06 0.33 21.57
C ALA A 122 7.36 -0.41 21.94
N ARG A 123 8.08 -0.94 20.94
CA ARG A 123 9.39 -1.56 21.16
C ARG A 123 10.42 -0.57 21.69
N ALA A 124 10.47 0.65 21.13
CA ALA A 124 11.40 1.67 21.63
C ALA A 124 11.16 1.96 23.11
N PHE A 125 9.90 2.14 23.54
CA PHE A 125 9.56 2.31 24.95
C PHE A 125 9.90 1.10 25.82
N GLN A 126 9.60 -0.12 25.36
CA GLN A 126 9.94 -1.36 26.09
C GLN A 126 11.45 -1.53 26.28
N HIS A 127 12.24 -1.07 25.32
CA HIS A 127 13.70 -1.06 25.38
C HIS A 127 14.25 0.22 26.03
N GLY A 128 13.53 0.86 26.95
CA GLY A 128 14.08 1.94 27.76
C GLY A 128 14.41 3.20 26.97
N LEU A 129 13.47 3.68 26.16
CA LEU A 129 13.59 4.96 25.46
C LEU A 129 13.86 6.10 26.44
N GLU A 130 14.99 6.81 26.25
CA GLU A 130 15.43 7.87 27.18
C GLU A 130 14.63 9.17 27.02
N SER A 131 14.18 9.50 25.81
CA SER A 131 13.35 10.67 25.53
C SER A 131 12.63 10.56 24.18
N LEU A 132 11.52 11.30 24.05
CA LEU A 132 10.82 11.49 22.79
C LEU A 132 10.73 12.98 22.48
N SER A 133 10.99 13.36 21.23
CA SER A 133 10.79 14.73 20.77
C SER A 133 9.71 14.79 19.70
N PHE A 134 8.89 15.82 19.74
CA PHE A 134 7.92 16.14 18.71
C PHE A 134 8.33 17.41 17.98
N THR A 135 8.17 17.44 16.66
CA THR A 135 8.12 18.68 15.89
C THR A 135 6.67 18.90 15.46
N THR A 136 6.14 20.10 15.67
CA THR A 136 4.81 20.48 15.21
C THR A 136 4.83 21.82 14.51
N ASP A 137 4.00 21.92 13.47
CA ASP A 137 3.84 23.12 12.67
C ASP A 137 2.38 23.26 12.24
N ILE A 138 1.94 24.50 12.07
CA ILE A 138 0.66 24.85 11.46
C ILE A 138 0.97 25.59 10.17
N TRP A 139 0.56 25.01 9.05
CA TRP A 139 0.86 25.52 7.74
C TRP A 139 -0.42 25.64 6.90
N THR A 140 -0.37 26.52 5.90
CA THR A 140 -1.47 26.72 4.96
C THR A 140 -1.08 26.13 3.62
N SER A 141 -1.94 25.26 3.07
CA SER A 141 -1.74 24.62 1.78
C SER A 141 -1.85 25.64 0.64
N ARG A 142 -1.43 25.22 -0.56
CA ARG A 142 -1.64 26.02 -1.78
C ARG A 142 -3.12 26.24 -2.11
N ALA A 143 -4.01 25.42 -1.57
CA ALA A 143 -5.47 25.57 -1.66
C ALA A 143 -6.05 26.49 -0.57
N ASN A 144 -5.20 27.18 0.20
CA ASN A 144 -5.59 28.05 1.31
C ASN A 144 -6.29 27.30 2.46
N GLU A 145 -5.94 26.04 2.66
CA GLU A 145 -6.46 25.21 3.75
C GLU A 145 -5.41 25.07 4.85
N SER A 146 -5.82 25.25 6.10
CA SER A 146 -4.92 25.12 7.26
C SER A 146 -4.76 23.67 7.68
N TYR A 147 -3.54 23.28 8.02
CA TYR A 147 -3.18 21.96 8.52
C TYR A 147 -2.30 22.06 9.75
N ILE A 148 -2.41 21.09 10.65
CA ILE A 148 -1.48 20.87 11.75
C ILE A 148 -0.77 19.53 11.56
N SER A 149 0.54 19.53 11.72
CA SER A 149 1.37 18.32 11.62
C SER A 149 2.07 18.03 12.94
N LEU A 150 2.21 16.75 13.26
CA LEU A 150 2.96 16.23 14.41
C LEU A 150 3.89 15.12 13.93
N THR A 151 5.19 15.30 14.14
CA THR A 151 6.21 14.30 13.81
C THR A 151 6.97 13.96 15.08
N CYS A 152 7.12 12.67 15.39
CA CYS A 152 7.95 12.22 16.50
C CYS A 152 9.37 11.91 16.02
N HIS A 153 10.31 12.07 16.94
CA HIS A 153 11.74 11.82 16.77
C HIS A 153 12.26 11.19 18.05
N TYR A 154 13.05 10.13 17.91
CA TYR A 154 13.66 9.44 19.03
C TYR A 154 14.94 8.73 18.62
N MET A 155 15.78 8.42 19.58
CA MET A 155 16.97 7.60 19.37
C MET A 155 16.80 6.32 20.19
N ASP A 156 16.91 5.16 19.54
CA ASP A 156 16.87 3.88 20.26
C ASP A 156 18.24 3.55 20.91
N GLN A 157 18.28 2.47 21.68
CA GLN A 157 19.50 2.00 22.36
C GLN A 157 20.65 1.62 21.41
N THR A 158 20.37 1.48 20.11
CA THR A 158 21.38 1.20 19.07
C THR A 158 21.85 2.47 18.36
N PHE A 159 21.50 3.66 18.88
CA PHE A 159 21.77 4.95 18.27
C PHE A 159 21.12 5.14 16.89
N LYS A 160 20.03 4.40 16.63
CA LYS A 160 19.24 4.59 15.40
C LYS A 160 18.16 5.62 15.63
N LEU A 161 18.13 6.64 14.77
CA LEU A 161 17.10 7.67 14.77
C LEU A 161 15.78 7.09 14.21
N GLY A 162 14.75 7.06 15.05
CA GLY A 162 13.36 6.90 14.63
C GLY A 162 12.75 8.26 14.33
N ARG A 163 12.09 8.39 13.17
CA ARG A 163 11.38 9.61 12.76
C ARG A 163 10.11 9.25 12.01
N TYR A 164 8.96 9.63 12.57
CA TYR A 164 7.66 9.32 11.98
C TYR A 164 6.74 10.54 12.01
N ASN A 165 6.16 10.88 10.85
CA ASN A 165 5.02 11.80 10.84
C ASN A 165 3.82 11.02 11.37
N LEU A 166 3.40 11.38 12.58
CA LEU A 166 2.29 10.73 13.26
C LEU A 166 0.97 11.26 12.71
N ASN A 167 0.89 12.56 12.47
CA ASN A 167 -0.29 13.16 11.89
C ASN A 167 0.03 14.35 11.00
N THR A 168 -0.82 14.50 9.99
CA THR A 168 -1.05 15.74 9.26
C THR A 168 -2.55 15.80 9.02
N CYS A 169 -3.25 16.72 9.68
CA CYS A 169 -4.71 16.80 9.60
C CYS A 169 -5.19 18.24 9.38
N PRO A 170 -6.36 18.42 8.74
CA PRO A 170 -6.95 19.74 8.58
C PRO A 170 -7.17 20.42 9.93
N PHE A 171 -6.84 21.72 10.01
CA PHE A 171 -7.00 22.55 11.19
C PHE A 171 -7.70 23.88 10.85
N PRO A 172 -8.94 23.85 10.31
CA PRO A 172 -9.63 25.05 9.84
C PRO A 172 -10.11 25.94 11.00
N GLY A 173 -10.20 27.25 10.80
CA GLY A 173 -10.75 28.21 11.77
C GLY A 173 -9.69 28.82 12.69
N ASN A 174 -10.09 29.30 13.87
CA ASN A 174 -9.19 30.07 14.74
C ASN A 174 -8.08 29.21 15.35
N HIS A 175 -6.83 29.65 15.20
CA HIS A 175 -5.63 29.00 15.74
C HIS A 175 -5.32 29.44 17.17
N THR A 176 -6.30 29.37 18.09
CA THR A 176 -6.08 29.74 19.49
C THR A 176 -5.16 28.74 20.18
N SER A 177 -4.37 29.19 21.16
CA SER A 177 -3.44 28.32 21.90
C SER A 177 -4.14 27.14 22.58
N ALA A 178 -5.32 27.35 23.16
CA ALA A 178 -6.12 26.29 23.79
C ALA A 178 -6.53 25.20 22.80
N ARG A 179 -6.93 25.58 21.59
CA ARG A 179 -7.33 24.63 20.55
C ARG A 179 -6.14 23.84 20.01
N ILE A 180 -5.01 24.52 19.80
CA ILE A 180 -3.76 23.88 19.38
C ILE A 180 -3.34 22.85 20.43
N ALA A 181 -3.31 23.22 21.71
CA ALA A 181 -2.97 22.31 22.80
C ALA A 181 -3.91 21.10 22.85
N SER A 182 -5.24 21.34 22.78
CA SER A 182 -6.23 20.26 22.77
C SER A 182 -6.04 19.28 21.61
N VAL A 183 -5.70 19.77 20.41
CA VAL A 183 -5.44 18.89 19.26
C VAL A 183 -4.14 18.13 19.45
N LEU A 184 -3.06 18.76 19.90
CA LEU A 184 -1.79 18.08 20.17
C LEU A 184 -1.95 16.95 21.23
N GLU A 185 -2.72 17.19 22.29
CA GLU A 185 -3.05 16.17 23.29
C GLU A 185 -3.81 14.98 22.67
N GLN A 186 -4.81 15.26 21.84
CA GLN A 186 -5.55 14.22 21.12
C GLN A 186 -4.66 13.43 20.16
N LEU A 187 -3.78 14.11 19.42
CA LEU A 187 -2.87 13.47 18.49
C LEU A 187 -1.92 12.51 19.22
N VAL A 188 -1.32 12.93 20.34
CA VAL A 188 -0.44 12.05 21.13
C VAL A 188 -1.22 10.87 21.72
N SER A 189 -2.43 11.12 22.23
CA SER A 189 -3.32 10.08 22.77
C SER A 189 -3.72 9.03 21.72
N ASN A 190 -4.02 9.45 20.48
CA ASN A 190 -4.39 8.55 19.39
C ASN A 190 -3.29 7.54 18.99
N TRP A 191 -2.05 7.83 19.35
CA TRP A 191 -0.90 6.97 19.12
C TRP A 191 -0.51 6.13 20.35
N GLU A 192 -1.33 6.18 21.41
CA GLU A 192 -1.15 5.42 22.66
C GLU A 192 0.25 5.63 23.28
N VAL A 193 0.81 6.82 23.09
CA VAL A 193 2.15 7.15 23.55
C VAL A 193 2.14 7.29 25.08
N PRO A 194 2.97 6.54 25.83
CA PRO A 194 2.97 6.57 27.28
C PRO A 194 3.73 7.79 27.82
N VAL A 195 3.00 8.91 27.93
CA VAL A 195 3.55 10.24 28.22
C VAL A 195 4.24 10.41 29.59
N THR A 196 4.20 9.40 30.46
CA THR A 196 4.81 9.43 31.80
C THR A 196 6.11 8.63 31.91
N VAL A 197 6.52 7.91 30.87
CA VAL A 197 7.64 6.94 30.92
C VAL A 197 9.00 7.61 30.76
N CYS A 198 9.08 8.70 29.99
CA CYS A 198 10.31 9.45 29.75
C CYS A 198 10.00 10.93 29.52
N PRO A 199 11.00 11.83 29.46
CA PRO A 199 10.78 13.24 29.10
C PRO A 199 10.36 13.43 27.64
N PHE A 200 9.42 14.35 27.42
CA PHE A 200 8.91 14.71 26.10
C PHE A 200 9.20 16.17 25.73
N TYR A 201 9.81 16.38 24.57
CA TYR A 201 10.16 17.70 24.07
C TYR A 201 9.30 18.10 22.88
N VAL A 202 9.02 19.39 22.73
CA VAL A 202 8.29 19.92 21.57
C VAL A 202 9.11 21.03 20.94
N VAL A 203 9.35 20.85 19.64
CA VAL A 203 9.93 21.83 18.74
C VAL A 203 8.81 22.41 17.90
N ARG A 204 8.70 23.73 17.89
CA ARG A 204 7.69 24.48 17.14
C ARG A 204 8.28 25.76 16.58
N ASP A 205 7.51 26.46 15.76
CA ASP A 205 7.84 27.79 15.27
C ASP A 205 7.82 28.86 16.39
N ASN A 206 7.94 30.14 16.04
CA ASN A 206 7.88 31.23 17.02
C ASN A 206 6.51 31.93 17.08
N ALA A 207 5.43 31.34 16.55
CA ALA A 207 4.11 31.94 16.62
C ALA A 207 3.61 32.01 18.07
N HIS A 208 2.97 33.13 18.44
CA HIS A 208 2.53 33.37 19.82
C HIS A 208 1.64 32.25 20.35
N ASN A 209 0.65 31.81 19.57
CA ASN A 209 -0.29 30.78 19.96
C ASN A 209 0.37 29.40 20.07
N MET A 210 1.35 29.08 19.21
CA MET A 210 2.13 27.83 19.30
C MET A 210 2.92 27.79 20.60
N ARG A 211 3.60 28.89 20.96
CA ARG A 211 4.33 28.97 22.24
C ARG A 211 3.42 28.81 23.46
N ALA A 212 2.28 29.50 23.44
CA ALA A 212 1.32 29.43 24.54
C ALA A 212 0.70 28.03 24.65
N ALA A 213 0.41 27.38 23.52
CA ALA A 213 -0.12 26.02 23.49
C ALA A 213 0.85 25.00 24.09
N THR A 214 2.12 25.00 23.64
CA THR A 214 3.09 23.99 24.11
C THR A 214 3.39 24.09 25.60
N ARG A 215 3.31 25.29 26.19
CA ARG A 215 3.47 25.49 27.64
C ARG A 215 2.33 24.88 28.47
N GLY A 216 1.16 24.69 27.85
CA GLY A 216 -0.03 24.12 28.49
C GLY A 216 -0.17 22.61 28.33
N LEU A 217 0.75 21.94 27.61
CA LEU A 217 0.70 20.49 27.42
C LEU A 217 1.03 19.77 28.73
N SER A 218 0.25 18.73 29.03
CA SER A 218 0.33 17.94 30.25
C SER A 218 1.64 17.13 30.37
N TRP A 219 2.26 16.81 29.25
CA TRP A 219 3.42 15.92 29.13
C TRP A 219 4.71 16.63 28.72
N HIS A 220 4.65 17.90 28.35
CA HIS A 220 5.82 18.60 27.82
C HIS A 220 6.81 18.98 28.95
N GLU A 221 8.05 18.52 28.81
CA GLU A 221 9.16 18.85 29.69
C GLU A 221 9.55 20.32 29.52
N ARG A 222 9.20 21.14 30.52
CA ARG A 222 9.26 22.62 30.45
C ARG A 222 10.67 23.17 30.62
N SER A 223 11.61 22.36 31.10
CA SER A 223 12.97 22.78 31.39
C SER A 223 13.79 23.13 30.14
N ARG A 224 13.37 22.69 28.94
CA ARG A 224 14.07 22.97 27.66
C ARG A 224 13.12 23.08 26.45
N SER A 225 12.45 24.22 26.27
CA SER A 225 11.70 24.49 25.03
C SER A 225 12.66 24.91 23.90
N HIS A 226 12.70 24.14 22.81
CA HIS A 226 13.55 24.42 21.65
C HIS A 226 12.72 25.00 20.50
N PHE A 227 13.29 25.94 19.74
CA PHE A 227 12.63 26.58 18.60
C PHE A 227 13.26 26.11 17.28
N ALA A 228 12.46 25.98 16.23
CA ALA A 228 12.97 25.67 14.90
C ALA A 228 13.79 26.86 14.36
N VAL A 229 15.02 26.59 13.88
CA VAL A 229 15.94 27.64 13.41
C VAL A 229 15.62 28.10 11.96
N GLY A 230 14.74 27.39 11.25
CA GLY A 230 14.45 27.60 9.82
C GLY A 230 13.37 28.65 9.48
N HIS A 231 12.73 29.28 10.46
CA HIS A 231 11.79 30.39 10.23
C HIS A 231 12.46 31.71 10.62
N ARG A 232 13.25 32.28 9.69
CA ARG A 232 13.61 33.70 9.67
C ARG A 232 13.29 34.27 8.31
#